data_AF-A0A926KF20-F1
#
_entry.id   AF-A0A926KF20-F1
#
_cell.length_a   1.000
_cell.length_b   1.000
_cell.length_c   1.000
_cell.angle_alpha   90.00
_cell.angle_beta   90.00
_cell.angle_gamma   90.00
#
_symmetry.space_group_name_H-M   'P 1'
#
loop_
_entity.id
_entity.type
_entity.pdbx_description
1 polymer ?
#
loop_
_entity_poly.entity_id
_entity_poly.type
_entity_poly.pdbx_seq_one_letter_code
_entity_poly.pdbx_strand_id
1 'polypeptide(L)'
;MGRVKTSNRAKMIRRTGAGIVAALAAVTLSSCALLAGPVPNTPERETVPVPEVAPELVPDGTAEENLPYFTEVLRGFSEGAEEVRGQQVSTAVINAGFPRENMQVSFDKTKTDLVADAIYVSVKIDDSCLLGQVMTEDRTFVTRVDPALGPNNDICLIGQTRVIDW
;
A
#
# COMPACT_ATOMS: atom_id res chain seq x y z
N MET A 1 12.41 81.59 34.21
CA MET A 1 12.15 80.41 33.34
C MET A 1 12.77 79.16 33.95
N GLY A 2 11.96 78.29 34.56
CA GLY A 2 12.40 76.98 35.07
C GLY A 2 12.45 75.94 33.95
N ARG A 3 13.59 75.26 33.80
CA ARG A 3 13.80 74.21 32.79
C ARG A 3 13.33 72.87 33.37
N VAL A 4 12.21 72.36 32.88
CA VAL A 4 11.62 71.06 33.26
C VAL A 4 12.57 69.93 32.88
N LYS A 5 12.89 69.07 33.85
CA LYS A 5 13.75 67.90 33.71
C LYS A 5 12.90 66.73 33.19
N THR A 6 12.97 66.42 31.90
CA THR A 6 12.24 65.30 31.31
C THR A 6 12.86 63.96 31.71
N SER A 7 12.07 63.22 32.48
CA SER A 7 12.19 61.85 32.99
C SER A 7 12.81 60.82 32.02
N ASN A 8 13.87 60.15 32.48
CA ASN A 8 14.54 59.02 31.82
C ASN A 8 13.82 57.65 31.97
N ARG A 9 12.55 57.63 32.41
CA ARG A 9 11.84 56.38 32.78
C ARG A 9 11.39 55.52 31.59
N ALA A 10 11.36 56.07 30.37
CA ALA A 10 10.80 55.37 29.20
C ALA A 10 11.70 54.28 28.59
N LYS A 11 13.02 54.32 28.83
CA LYS A 11 13.97 53.40 28.16
C LYS A 11 14.08 52.02 28.82
N MET A 12 13.79 51.90 30.12
CA MET A 12 14.02 50.65 30.87
C MET A 12 12.88 49.63 30.69
N ILE A 13 11.66 50.10 30.44
CA ILE A 13 10.47 49.23 30.26
C ILE A 13 10.48 48.49 28.91
N ARG A 14 11.15 49.04 27.89
CA ARG A 14 11.19 48.44 26.55
C ARG A 14 12.14 47.24 26.41
N ARG A 15 13.11 47.06 27.32
CA ARG A 15 14.09 45.96 27.24
C ARG A 15 13.61 44.67 27.87
N THR A 16 12.78 44.74 28.91
CA THR A 16 12.23 43.58 29.61
C THR A 16 11.07 42.91 28.86
N GLY A 17 10.29 43.68 28.09
CA GLY A 17 9.17 43.12 27.31
C GLY A 17 9.61 42.21 26.15
N ALA A 18 10.72 42.53 25.48
CA ALA A 18 11.19 41.75 24.33
C ALA A 18 11.75 40.37 24.72
N GLY A 19 12.40 40.26 25.88
CA GLY A 19 12.95 38.98 26.36
C GLY A 19 11.87 37.98 26.80
N ILE A 20 10.78 38.48 27.41
CA ILE A 20 9.68 37.64 27.90
C ILE A 20 8.84 37.10 26.73
N VAL A 21 8.58 37.92 25.71
CA VAL A 21 7.83 37.49 24.51
C VAL A 21 8.62 36.45 23.69
N ALA A 22 9.95 36.60 23.58
CA ALA A 22 10.79 35.63 22.88
C ALA A 22 10.87 34.29 23.63
N ALA A 23 10.93 34.29 24.97
CA ALA A 23 10.96 33.08 25.77
C ALA A 23 9.63 32.32 25.74
N LEU A 24 8.49 33.03 25.79
CA LEU A 24 7.16 32.42 25.64
C LEU A 24 6.92 31.85 24.25
N ALA A 25 7.40 32.51 23.19
CA ALA A 25 7.33 31.97 21.82
C ALA A 25 8.19 30.72 21.64
N ALA A 26 9.37 30.64 22.27
CA ALA A 26 10.20 29.43 22.19
C ALA A 26 9.55 28.20 22.87
N VAL A 27 8.76 28.41 23.93
CA VAL A 27 8.05 27.33 24.64
C VAL A 27 6.83 26.84 23.86
N THR A 28 6.13 27.69 23.10
CA THR A 28 4.94 27.29 22.34
C THR A 28 5.26 26.49 21.08
N LEU A 29 6.44 26.68 20.46
CA LEU A 29 6.83 25.93 19.26
C LEU A 29 7.33 24.50 19.56
N SER A 30 7.73 24.17 20.79
CA SER A 30 8.34 22.88 21.13
C SER A 30 7.37 21.87 21.75
N SER A 31 6.06 22.15 21.79
CA SER A 31 5.10 21.31 22.51
C SER A 31 4.82 19.96 21.86
N CYS A 32 5.00 19.82 20.54
CA CYS A 32 4.72 18.56 19.84
C CYS A 32 5.85 17.50 19.98
N ALA A 33 7.06 17.89 20.41
CA ALA A 33 8.16 16.93 20.57
C ALA A 33 8.10 16.15 21.90
N LEU A 34 7.29 16.60 22.86
CA LEU A 34 7.17 15.97 24.19
C LEU A 34 6.04 14.95 24.28
N LEU A 35 5.17 14.86 23.27
CA LEU A 35 4.15 13.85 23.18
C LEU A 35 4.75 12.63 22.49
N ALA A 36 4.99 11.56 23.26
CA ALA A 36 5.16 10.24 22.67
C ALA A 36 3.89 9.96 21.85
N GLY A 37 4.01 10.01 20.53
CA GLY A 37 2.90 9.71 19.64
C GLY A 37 2.41 8.28 19.85
N PRO A 38 1.19 7.95 19.42
CA PRO A 38 0.74 6.57 19.42
C PRO A 38 1.75 5.71 18.65
N VAL A 39 2.24 4.64 19.28
CA VAL A 39 3.01 3.63 18.57
C VAL A 39 2.05 2.85 17.68
N PRO A 40 2.29 2.77 16.36
CA PRO A 40 1.47 1.94 15.49
C PRO A 40 1.60 0.48 15.92
N ASN A 41 0.49 -0.15 16.25
CA ASN A 41 0.45 -1.61 16.39
C ASN A 41 0.21 -2.18 14.99
N THR A 42 1.23 -2.80 14.41
CA THR A 42 1.08 -3.53 13.14
C THR A 42 0.60 -4.92 13.51
N PRO A 43 -0.63 -5.33 13.12
CA PRO A 43 -1.07 -6.70 13.34
C PRO A 43 -0.13 -7.67 12.62
N GLU A 44 0.14 -8.80 13.25
CA GLU A 44 0.87 -9.90 12.62
C GLU A 44 0.11 -10.36 11.37
N ARG A 45 0.83 -10.66 10.29
CA ARG A 45 0.20 -11.21 9.09
C ARG A 45 -0.25 -12.64 9.40
N GLU A 46 -1.56 -12.88 9.29
CA GLU A 46 -2.10 -14.23 9.39
C GLU A 46 -1.63 -15.07 8.20
N THR A 47 -1.20 -16.29 8.48
CA THR A 47 -0.90 -17.27 7.44
C THR A 47 -2.19 -17.84 6.91
N VAL A 48 -2.36 -17.86 5.59
CA VAL A 48 -3.55 -18.47 4.97
C VAL A 48 -3.52 -19.98 5.24
N PRO A 49 -4.49 -20.55 5.97
CA PRO A 49 -4.50 -21.97 6.28
C PRO A 49 -4.54 -22.81 5.00
N VAL A 50 -3.85 -23.95 5.01
CA VAL A 50 -3.94 -24.93 3.92
C VAL A 50 -5.32 -25.60 4.00
N PRO A 51 -6.10 -25.62 2.91
CA PRO A 51 -7.42 -26.23 2.92
C PRO A 51 -7.31 -27.76 3.05
N GLU A 52 -8.28 -28.39 3.73
CA GLU A 52 -8.34 -29.86 3.86
C GLU A 52 -8.63 -30.56 2.53
N VAL A 53 -9.41 -29.90 1.66
CA VAL A 53 -9.74 -30.35 0.32
C VAL A 53 -9.15 -29.35 -0.66
N ALA A 54 -8.39 -29.85 -1.64
CA ALA A 54 -7.83 -29.01 -2.69
C ALA A 54 -8.98 -28.33 -3.46
N PRO A 55 -9.01 -26.99 -3.54
CA PRO A 55 -10.03 -26.29 -4.31
C PRO A 55 -9.82 -26.57 -5.80
N GLU A 56 -10.92 -26.55 -6.54
CA GLU A 56 -10.92 -26.68 -8.00
C GLU A 56 -11.43 -25.38 -8.62
N LEU A 57 -10.99 -25.08 -9.84
CA LEU A 57 -11.55 -23.99 -10.63
C LEU A 57 -13.05 -24.26 -10.85
N VAL A 58 -13.89 -23.25 -10.65
CA VAL A 58 -15.33 -23.30 -10.97
C VAL A 58 -15.52 -22.53 -12.28
N PRO A 59 -15.65 -23.23 -13.43
CA PRO A 59 -15.90 -22.58 -14.71
C PRO A 59 -17.22 -21.80 -14.63
N ASP A 60 -17.23 -20.59 -15.19
CA ASP A 60 -18.37 -19.66 -15.17
C ASP A 60 -18.87 -19.27 -13.76
N GLY A 61 -18.10 -19.59 -12.70
CA GLY A 61 -18.37 -19.21 -11.33
C GLY A 61 -17.93 -17.78 -11.01
N THR A 62 -18.38 -17.25 -9.86
CA THR A 62 -18.06 -15.90 -9.43
C THR A 62 -16.61 -15.74 -8.95
N ALA A 63 -16.18 -14.50 -8.71
CA ALA A 63 -14.89 -14.23 -8.07
C ALA A 63 -14.81 -14.85 -6.67
N GLU A 64 -15.89 -14.79 -5.88
CA GLU A 64 -15.95 -15.39 -4.55
C GLU A 64 -15.83 -16.93 -4.60
N GLU A 65 -16.49 -17.57 -5.57
CA GLU A 65 -16.43 -19.02 -5.75
C GLU A 65 -15.04 -19.48 -6.18
N ASN A 66 -14.33 -18.67 -6.98
CA ASN A 66 -12.99 -18.98 -7.47
C ASN A 66 -11.85 -18.49 -6.55
N LEU A 67 -12.14 -17.70 -5.51
CA LEU A 67 -11.11 -17.19 -4.59
C LEU A 67 -10.30 -18.31 -3.92
N PRO A 68 -10.88 -19.41 -3.41
CA PRO A 68 -10.10 -20.50 -2.83
C PRO A 68 -9.13 -21.12 -3.83
N TYR A 69 -9.56 -21.35 -5.07
CA TYR A 69 -8.70 -21.90 -6.12
C TYR A 69 -7.56 -20.95 -6.49
N PHE A 70 -7.88 -19.67 -6.73
CA PHE A 70 -6.89 -18.63 -7.02
C PHE A 70 -5.86 -18.47 -5.89
N THR A 71 -6.31 -18.59 -4.64
CA THR A 71 -5.44 -18.58 -3.45
C THR A 71 -4.46 -19.74 -3.46
N GLU A 72 -4.92 -20.94 -3.83
CA GLU A 72 -4.07 -22.13 -3.91
C GLU A 72 -3.07 -22.05 -5.06
N VAL A 73 -3.44 -21.45 -6.19
CA VAL A 73 -2.53 -21.19 -7.31
C VAL A 73 -1.37 -20.29 -6.87
N LEU A 74 -1.66 -19.20 -6.17
CA LEU A 74 -0.60 -18.31 -5.66
C LEU A 74 0.19 -18.94 -4.51
N ARG A 75 -0.43 -19.79 -3.67
CA ARG A 75 0.30 -20.60 -2.69
C ARG A 75 1.35 -21.47 -3.35
N GLY A 76 0.96 -22.27 -4.35
CA GLY A 76 1.87 -23.14 -5.08
C GLY A 76 2.99 -22.36 -5.76
N PHE A 77 2.67 -21.19 -6.33
CA PHE A 77 3.70 -20.29 -6.86
C PHE A 77 4.67 -19.81 -5.77
N SER A 78 4.15 -19.35 -4.64
CA SER A 78 4.95 -18.84 -3.50
C SER A 78 5.86 -19.90 -2.90
N GLU A 79 5.45 -21.17 -2.87
CA GLU A 79 6.27 -22.31 -2.40
C GLU A 79 7.34 -22.74 -3.42
N GLY A 80 7.21 -22.31 -4.69
CA GLY A 80 8.16 -22.60 -5.76
C GLY A 80 9.45 -21.77 -5.71
N ALA A 81 10.32 -21.97 -6.72
CA ALA A 81 11.62 -21.31 -6.83
C ALA A 81 11.70 -20.27 -7.98
N GLU A 82 10.64 -20.10 -8.76
CA GLU A 82 10.61 -19.13 -9.87
C GLU A 82 10.73 -17.69 -9.35
N GLU A 83 11.39 -16.82 -10.12
CA GLU A 83 11.49 -15.40 -9.79
C GLU A 83 10.10 -14.76 -9.67
N VAL A 84 9.87 -13.97 -8.63
CA VAL A 84 8.61 -13.22 -8.45
C VAL A 84 8.62 -12.01 -9.39
N ARG A 85 8.20 -12.25 -10.64
CA ARG A 85 7.99 -11.23 -11.66
C ARG A 85 6.62 -11.41 -12.30
N GLY A 86 6.09 -10.34 -12.89
CA GLY A 86 4.78 -10.31 -13.53
C GLY A 86 4.57 -11.45 -14.53
N GLN A 87 5.58 -11.78 -15.35
CA GLN A 87 5.48 -12.90 -16.30
C GLN A 87 5.32 -14.25 -15.59
N GLN A 88 6.14 -14.56 -14.59
CA GLN A 88 6.10 -15.84 -13.88
C GLN A 88 4.79 -15.98 -13.08
N VAL A 89 4.42 -14.95 -12.32
CA VAL A 89 3.19 -14.94 -11.51
C VAL A 89 1.94 -15.10 -12.38
N SER A 90 1.84 -14.32 -13.47
CA SER A 90 0.70 -14.44 -14.38
C SER A 90 0.68 -15.76 -15.15
N THR A 91 1.85 -16.31 -15.53
CA THR A 91 1.92 -17.61 -16.20
C THR A 91 1.37 -18.72 -15.30
N ALA A 92 1.67 -18.68 -13.99
CA ALA A 92 1.06 -19.61 -13.03
C ALA A 92 -0.48 -19.50 -13.02
N VAL A 93 -1.01 -18.28 -13.03
CA VAL A 93 -2.46 -18.03 -13.06
C VAL A 93 -3.10 -18.44 -14.40
N ILE A 94 -2.43 -18.20 -15.53
CA ILE A 94 -2.88 -18.62 -16.87
C ILE A 94 -2.88 -20.16 -16.97
N ASN A 95 -1.83 -20.82 -16.50
CA ASN A 95 -1.71 -22.28 -16.50
C ASN A 95 -2.76 -22.94 -15.60
N ALA A 96 -3.25 -22.23 -14.58
CA ALA A 96 -4.38 -22.65 -13.75
C ALA A 96 -5.75 -22.52 -14.46
N GLY A 97 -5.79 -21.97 -15.68
CA GLY A 97 -7.00 -21.89 -16.49
C GLY A 97 -7.74 -20.55 -16.45
N PHE A 98 -7.19 -19.53 -15.76
CA PHE A 98 -7.77 -18.19 -15.82
C PHE A 98 -7.41 -17.49 -17.16
N PRO A 99 -8.38 -16.83 -17.83
CA PRO A 99 -8.18 -16.26 -19.15
C PRO A 99 -7.30 -15.00 -19.12
N ARG A 100 -6.26 -14.99 -19.95
CA ARG A 100 -5.27 -13.92 -20.05
C ARG A 100 -5.89 -12.55 -20.34
N GLU A 101 -6.91 -12.51 -21.18
CA GLU A 101 -7.64 -11.30 -21.58
C GLU A 101 -8.37 -10.62 -20.42
N ASN A 102 -8.65 -11.34 -19.34
CA ASN A 102 -9.27 -10.80 -18.14
C ASN A 102 -8.22 -10.42 -17.07
N MET A 103 -6.93 -10.59 -17.37
CA MET A 103 -5.87 -10.38 -16.39
C MET A 103 -5.21 -9.01 -16.48
N GLN A 104 -4.76 -8.52 -15.33
CA GLN A 104 -3.86 -7.37 -15.24
C GLN A 104 -2.67 -7.74 -14.35
N VAL A 105 -1.51 -7.14 -14.63
CA VAL A 105 -0.30 -7.37 -13.83
C VAL A 105 0.51 -6.09 -13.68
N SER A 106 1.14 -5.91 -12.52
CA SER A 106 2.03 -4.77 -12.28
C SER A 106 3.34 -4.89 -13.05
N PHE A 107 4.11 -3.80 -13.08
CA PHE A 107 5.47 -3.81 -13.60
C PHE A 107 6.45 -4.47 -12.61
N ASP A 108 7.50 -5.08 -13.15
CA ASP A 108 8.55 -5.77 -12.37
C ASP A 108 9.51 -4.79 -11.65
N LYS A 109 9.51 -3.53 -12.12
CA LYS A 109 10.38 -2.48 -11.60
C LYS A 109 9.62 -1.16 -11.40
N THR A 110 10.11 -0.39 -10.45
CA THR A 110 9.65 0.99 -10.21
C THR A 110 10.15 1.92 -11.32
N LYS A 111 9.63 3.16 -11.34
CA LYS A 111 10.08 4.20 -12.29
C LYS A 111 11.56 4.60 -12.10
N THR A 112 12.17 4.26 -10.97
CA THR A 112 13.60 4.48 -10.68
C THR A 112 14.45 3.23 -10.90
N ASP A 113 13.94 2.25 -11.64
CA ASP A 113 14.63 0.99 -11.99
C ASP A 113 14.96 0.07 -10.82
N LEU A 114 14.26 0.21 -9.69
CA LEU A 114 14.35 -0.73 -8.56
C LEU A 114 13.39 -1.91 -8.78
N VAL A 115 13.74 -3.10 -8.28
CA VAL A 115 12.81 -4.23 -8.23
C VAL A 115 11.57 -3.82 -7.44
N ALA A 116 10.38 -4.18 -7.92
CA ALA A 116 9.14 -3.91 -7.18
C ALA A 116 9.11 -4.75 -5.90
N ASP A 117 8.67 -4.16 -4.78
CA ASP A 117 8.57 -4.89 -3.50
C ASP A 117 7.52 -6.01 -3.56
N ALA A 118 6.54 -5.87 -4.44
CA ALA A 118 5.52 -6.87 -4.72
C ALA A 118 5.10 -6.85 -6.19
N ILE A 119 4.72 -8.03 -6.68
CA ILE A 119 4.02 -8.18 -7.95
C ILE A 119 2.53 -8.33 -7.65
N TYR A 120 1.72 -7.50 -8.30
CA TYR A 120 0.27 -7.60 -8.28
C TYR A 120 -0.22 -8.27 -9.55
N VAL A 121 -1.15 -9.21 -9.39
CA VAL A 121 -1.86 -9.87 -10.48
C VAL A 121 -3.35 -9.83 -10.18
N SER A 122 -4.18 -9.75 -11.21
CA SER A 122 -5.62 -9.85 -11.05
C SER A 122 -6.28 -10.64 -12.17
N VAL A 123 -7.47 -11.15 -11.90
CA VAL A 123 -8.38 -11.75 -12.89
C VAL A 123 -9.76 -11.10 -12.70
N LYS A 124 -10.27 -10.46 -13.75
CA LYS A 124 -11.64 -9.94 -13.77
C LYS A 124 -12.64 -11.07 -14.01
N ILE A 125 -13.68 -11.12 -13.19
CA ILE A 125 -14.84 -12.00 -13.34
C ILE A 125 -16.08 -11.12 -13.12
N ASP A 126 -16.86 -10.91 -14.18
CA ASP A 126 -17.98 -9.97 -14.21
C ASP A 126 -17.59 -8.57 -13.70
N ASP A 127 -18.25 -8.10 -12.63
CA ASP A 127 -18.02 -6.82 -11.98
C ASP A 127 -17.04 -6.89 -10.79
N SER A 128 -16.34 -8.02 -10.63
CA SER A 128 -15.40 -8.27 -9.53
C SER A 128 -14.03 -8.69 -10.03
N CYS A 129 -13.04 -8.56 -9.15
CA CYS A 129 -11.65 -8.88 -9.42
C CYS A 129 -11.13 -9.82 -8.34
N LEU A 130 -10.58 -10.96 -8.75
CA LEU A 130 -9.62 -11.70 -7.95
C LEU A 130 -8.32 -10.90 -7.94
N LEU A 131 -7.86 -10.47 -6.78
CA LEU A 131 -6.61 -9.74 -6.60
C LEU A 131 -5.61 -10.62 -5.89
N GLY A 132 -4.39 -10.67 -6.42
CA GLY A 132 -3.24 -11.34 -5.84
C GLY A 132 -2.06 -10.37 -5.69
N GLN A 133 -1.37 -10.46 -4.57
CA GLN A 133 -0.10 -9.80 -4.34
C GLN A 133 0.92 -10.84 -3.89
N VAL A 134 2.10 -10.86 -4.51
CA VAL A 134 3.23 -11.71 -4.11
C VAL A 134 4.43 -10.83 -3.81
N MET A 135 4.94 -10.90 -2.58
CA MET A 135 6.12 -10.14 -2.15
C MET A 135 7.38 -10.70 -2.81
N THR A 136 8.26 -9.84 -3.30
CA THR A 136 9.48 -10.29 -4.00
C THR A 136 10.58 -10.74 -3.05
N GLU A 137 10.62 -10.20 -1.83
CA GLU A 137 11.65 -10.50 -0.82
C GLU A 137 11.46 -11.88 -0.17
N ASP A 138 10.27 -12.14 0.38
CA ASP A 138 9.98 -13.33 1.20
C ASP A 138 8.95 -14.28 0.58
N ARG A 139 8.48 -13.97 -0.64
CA ARG A 139 7.48 -14.74 -1.40
C ARG A 139 6.13 -14.90 -0.71
N THR A 140 5.88 -14.18 0.39
CA THR A 140 4.56 -14.19 1.03
C THR A 140 3.53 -13.60 0.06
N PHE A 141 2.30 -14.10 0.15
CA PHE A 141 1.24 -13.68 -0.75
C PHE A 141 -0.04 -13.36 0.02
N VAL A 142 -0.88 -12.56 -0.62
CA VAL A 142 -2.26 -12.31 -0.18
C VAL A 142 -3.19 -12.34 -1.38
N THR A 143 -4.40 -12.83 -1.15
CA THR A 143 -5.48 -12.84 -2.13
C THR A 143 -6.75 -12.24 -1.55
N ARG A 144 -7.56 -11.61 -2.40
CA ARG A 144 -8.91 -11.14 -2.03
C ARG A 144 -9.77 -10.96 -3.27
N VAL A 145 -11.07 -10.79 -3.04
CA VAL A 145 -11.99 -10.24 -4.03
C VAL A 145 -12.21 -8.77 -3.72
N ASP A 146 -12.17 -7.92 -4.74
CA ASP A 146 -12.64 -6.54 -4.70
C ASP A 146 -13.49 -6.22 -5.94
N PRO A 147 -14.40 -5.23 -5.88
CA PRO A 147 -15.14 -4.78 -7.05
C PRO A 147 -14.21 -4.23 -8.13
N ALA A 148 -14.55 -4.50 -9.40
CA ALA A 148 -13.90 -3.84 -10.52
C ALA A 148 -14.27 -2.36 -10.55
N LEU A 149 -13.34 -1.51 -10.97
CA LEU A 149 -13.45 -0.06 -10.95
C LEU A 149 -13.60 0.51 -12.37
N GLY A 150 -13.95 1.80 -12.42
CA GLY A 150 -14.12 2.55 -13.67
C GLY A 150 -15.53 2.45 -14.26
N PRO A 151 -15.85 3.28 -15.26
CA PRO A 151 -17.20 3.33 -15.86
C PRO A 151 -17.60 2.02 -16.57
N ASN A 152 -16.63 1.18 -16.93
CA ASN A 152 -16.85 -0.10 -17.62
C ASN A 152 -16.57 -1.32 -16.71
N ASN A 153 -16.33 -1.11 -15.40
CA ASN A 153 -15.94 -2.16 -14.47
C ASN A 153 -14.79 -3.03 -15.01
N ASP A 154 -13.77 -2.40 -15.59
CA ASP A 154 -12.64 -3.06 -16.27
C ASP A 154 -11.29 -2.80 -15.61
N ILE A 155 -11.26 -2.06 -14.50
CA ILE A 155 -10.03 -1.73 -13.77
C ILE A 155 -9.96 -2.59 -12.50
N CYS A 156 -9.04 -3.54 -12.45
CA CYS A 156 -8.75 -4.32 -11.24
C CYS A 156 -7.52 -3.81 -10.50
N LEU A 157 -6.50 -3.34 -11.22
CA LEU A 157 -5.30 -2.75 -10.64
C LEU A 157 -5.27 -1.25 -10.91
N ILE A 158 -5.14 -0.45 -9.85
CA ILE A 158 -5.07 1.01 -9.98
C ILE A 158 -3.67 1.41 -10.46
N GLY A 159 -3.62 2.11 -11.59
CA GLY A 159 -2.39 2.63 -12.19
C GLY A 159 -2.13 2.06 -13.58
N GLN A 160 -0.91 2.24 -14.08
CA GLN A 160 -0.47 1.62 -15.32
C GLN A 160 -0.10 0.16 -15.06
N THR A 161 -0.66 -0.75 -15.87
CA THR A 161 -0.35 -2.17 -15.83
C THR A 161 0.54 -2.54 -17.02
N ARG A 162 1.25 -3.66 -16.88
CA ARG A 162 2.05 -4.22 -17.97
C ARG A 162 1.11 -5.00 -18.90
N VAL A 163 1.31 -4.83 -20.21
CA VAL A 163 0.63 -5.66 -21.22
C VAL A 163 1.11 -7.11 -21.07
N ILE A 164 0.17 -8.04 -21.06
CA ILE A 164 0.45 -9.48 -20.98
C ILE A 164 0.53 -10.03 -22.40
N ASP A 165 1.74 -10.07 -22.97
CA ASP A 165 2.03 -10.43 -24.36
C ASP A 165 2.72 -11.79 -24.56
N TRP A 166 2.90 -12.54 -23.46
CA TRP A 166 3.36 -13.94 -23.47
C TRP A 166 2.22 -14.94 -23.63
#